data_AF-A0A8T0QSA5-F1
#
_entry.id   AF-A0A8T0QSA5-F1
#
_cell.length_a   1.000
_cell.length_b   1.000
_cell.length_c   1.000
_cell.angle_alpha   90.00
_cell.angle_beta   90.00
_cell.angle_gamma   90.00
#
_symmetry.space_group_name_H-M   'P 1'
#
loop_
_entity.id
_entity.type
_entity.pdbx_description
1 polymer ?
#
loop_
_entity_poly.entity_id
_entity_poly.type
_entity_poly.pdbx_seq_one_letter_code
_entity_poly.pdbx_strand_id
1 'polypeptide(L)'
;MSPSAENTDAAPIPSGKKANKKKLPHVDVSEMLLFNEAISALGVVELPLQGKQFTWSNKEQPPLLERLHWFFTFAEWTSCFPDTSVKTLSMETSDHTHCLITAGSNIPKGGGIFRFENYLMEHEHFLSIVQHAWSLPNLRRVIKAWQSHLSSLDVNIANVKLIIIFLSLLEEFRDLTLEEWNCRKLLEDKLLLLLKQQRIY
;
A
#
# COMPACT_ATOMS: atom_id res chain seq x y z
N MET A 1 64.78 -20.54 5.74
CA MET A 1 63.43 -20.10 6.13
C MET A 1 62.82 -19.41 4.92
N SER A 2 62.08 -20.18 4.13
CA SER A 2 61.35 -19.70 2.95
C SER A 2 59.87 -19.67 3.35
N PRO A 3 59.11 -18.60 3.14
CA PRO A 3 57.67 -18.64 3.30
C PRO A 3 57.05 -19.13 1.99
N SER A 4 56.41 -20.29 2.05
CA SER A 4 55.52 -20.83 1.03
C SER A 4 54.34 -19.88 0.79
N ALA A 5 54.20 -19.38 -0.44
CA ALA A 5 53.01 -18.67 -0.86
C ALA A 5 51.90 -19.68 -1.14
N GLU A 6 50.84 -19.62 -0.33
CA GLU A 6 49.65 -20.45 -0.44
C GLU A 6 48.82 -19.99 -1.64
N ASN A 7 48.80 -20.84 -2.67
CA ASN A 7 48.03 -20.67 -3.89
C ASN A 7 46.56 -20.96 -3.58
N THR A 8 45.73 -19.92 -3.47
CA THR A 8 44.27 -20.09 -3.37
C THR A 8 43.65 -20.02 -4.75
N ASP A 9 43.22 -21.19 -5.23
CA ASP A 9 42.43 -21.39 -6.44
C ASP A 9 41.16 -20.51 -6.40
N ALA A 10 41.16 -19.42 -7.16
CA ALA A 10 39.93 -18.70 -7.48
C ALA A 10 39.19 -19.49 -8.58
N ALA A 11 38.11 -20.16 -8.19
CA ALA A 11 37.24 -20.89 -9.11
C ALA A 11 36.74 -19.99 -10.26
N PRO A 12 36.61 -20.50 -11.50
CA PRO A 12 36.17 -19.70 -12.64
C PRO A 12 34.72 -19.25 -12.46
N ILE A 13 34.48 -17.95 -12.64
CA ILE A 13 33.15 -17.34 -12.71
C ILE A 13 32.37 -18.02 -13.84
N PRO A 14 31.15 -18.57 -13.60
CA PRO A 14 30.43 -19.27 -14.64
C PRO A 14 30.05 -18.30 -15.76
N SER A 15 30.43 -18.68 -16.98
CA SER A 15 30.13 -17.98 -18.22
C SER A 15 28.62 -17.69 -18.32
N GLY A 16 28.28 -16.41 -18.37
CA GLY A 16 26.91 -15.96 -18.59
C GLY A 16 26.34 -16.61 -19.85
N LYS A 17 25.23 -17.34 -19.70
CA LYS A 17 24.46 -17.88 -20.82
C LYS A 17 24.11 -16.70 -21.73
N LYS A 18 24.51 -16.79 -23.01
CA LYS A 18 24.16 -15.81 -24.04
C LYS A 18 22.65 -15.58 -24.04
N ALA A 19 22.23 -14.36 -23.72
CA ALA A 19 20.85 -13.94 -23.87
C ALA A 19 20.46 -14.08 -25.34
N ASN A 20 19.43 -14.88 -25.63
CA ASN A 20 18.77 -14.90 -26.92
C ASN A 20 18.23 -13.49 -27.16
N LYS A 21 18.85 -12.73 -28.07
CA LYS A 21 18.34 -11.43 -28.52
C LYS A 21 17.02 -11.67 -29.27
N LYS A 22 15.89 -11.69 -28.56
CA LYS A 22 14.58 -11.42 -29.18
C LYS A 22 14.75 -10.07 -29.89
N LYS A 23 14.41 -9.99 -31.19
CA LYS A 23 14.53 -8.77 -31.99
C LYS A 23 13.82 -7.64 -31.24
N LEU A 24 14.54 -6.59 -30.86
CA LEU A 24 13.89 -5.37 -30.37
C LEU A 24 12.94 -4.89 -31.49
N PRO A 25 11.71 -4.45 -31.16
CA PRO A 25 10.87 -3.77 -32.13
C PRO A 25 11.64 -2.62 -32.77
N HIS A 26 11.29 -2.26 -34.01
CA HIS A 26 11.94 -1.15 -34.71
C HIS A 26 11.77 0.12 -33.88
N VAL A 27 12.82 0.50 -33.14
CA VAL A 27 12.83 1.70 -32.32
C VAL A 27 12.95 2.87 -33.29
N ASP A 28 11.89 3.67 -33.42
CA ASP A 28 11.95 4.91 -34.18
C ASP A 28 12.68 5.97 -33.36
N VAL A 29 13.95 6.17 -33.69
CA VAL A 29 14.82 7.16 -33.04
C VAL A 29 14.25 8.58 -33.20
N SER A 30 13.53 8.86 -34.29
CA SER A 30 12.90 10.16 -34.53
C SER A 30 11.81 10.42 -33.49
N GLU A 31 10.93 9.45 -33.23
CA GLU A 31 9.89 9.56 -32.21
C GLU A 31 10.48 9.74 -30.81
N MET A 32 11.56 9.03 -30.49
CA MET A 32 12.25 9.20 -29.20
C MET A 32 12.82 10.61 -29.04
N LEU A 33 13.41 11.17 -30.10
CA LEU A 33 13.94 12.53 -30.10
C LEU A 33 12.82 13.56 -29.93
N LEU A 34 11.70 13.41 -30.66
CA LEU A 34 10.54 14.28 -30.53
C LEU A 34 9.92 14.23 -29.13
N PHE A 35 9.87 13.05 -28.50
CA PHE A 35 9.38 12.90 -27.14
C PHE A 35 10.28 13.63 -26.12
N ASN A 36 11.61 13.48 -26.25
CA ASN A 36 12.56 14.18 -25.39
C ASN A 36 12.54 15.69 -25.61
N GLU A 37 12.36 16.14 -26.86
CA GLU A 37 12.19 17.55 -27.19
C GLU A 37 10.92 18.11 -26.54
N ALA A 38 9.81 17.37 -26.59
CA ALA A 38 8.57 17.76 -25.93
C ALA A 38 8.72 17.85 -24.40
N ILE A 39 9.39 16.88 -23.75
CA ILE A 39 9.69 16.93 -22.31
C ILE A 39 10.49 18.19 -21.97
N SER A 40 11.53 18.47 -22.75
CA SER A 40 12.41 19.63 -22.57
C SER A 40 11.63 20.95 -22.76
N ALA A 41 10.83 21.04 -23.83
CA ALA A 41 10.03 22.22 -24.15
C ALA A 41 8.95 22.51 -23.10
N LEU A 42 8.39 21.46 -22.48
CA LEU A 42 7.39 21.59 -21.42
C LEU A 42 8.01 21.88 -20.04
N GLY A 43 9.33 21.76 -19.90
CA GLY A 43 10.04 22.00 -18.63
C GLY A 43 9.61 21.06 -17.50
N VAL A 44 9.11 19.86 -17.84
CA VAL A 44 8.69 18.88 -16.84
C VAL A 44 9.88 18.10 -16.28
N VAL A 45 9.82 17.78 -15.00
CA VAL A 45 10.85 17.06 -14.26
C VAL A 45 10.33 15.67 -13.93
N GLU A 46 11.13 14.64 -14.20
CA GLU A 46 10.79 13.26 -13.86
C GLU A 46 10.80 13.05 -12.34
N LEU A 47 9.77 12.37 -11.83
CA LEU A 47 9.72 11.89 -10.46
C LEU A 47 10.43 10.52 -10.33
N PRO A 48 11.32 10.34 -9.35
CA PRO A 48 11.99 9.06 -9.15
C PRO A 48 10.99 8.00 -8.66
N LEU A 49 10.97 6.85 -9.34
CA LEU A 49 10.22 5.68 -8.92
C LEU A 49 10.92 4.96 -7.76
N GLN A 50 10.25 4.84 -6.62
CA GLN A 50 10.72 4.12 -5.44
C GLN A 50 10.16 2.69 -5.39
N GLY A 51 11.00 1.74 -4.98
CA GLY A 51 10.64 0.31 -4.90
C GLY A 51 11.18 -0.49 -6.09
N LYS A 52 10.33 -1.23 -6.80
CA LYS A 52 10.74 -2.01 -7.97
C LYS A 52 11.19 -1.07 -9.10
N GLN A 53 12.30 -1.41 -9.77
CA GLN A 53 12.83 -0.61 -10.89
C GLN A 53 12.05 -0.80 -12.20
N PHE A 54 11.35 -1.93 -12.34
CA PHE A 54 10.60 -2.30 -13.54
C PHE A 54 9.11 -2.27 -13.26
N THR A 55 8.35 -1.78 -14.24
CA THR A 55 6.90 -1.61 -14.14
C THR A 55 6.14 -2.62 -14.98
N TRP A 56 6.86 -3.49 -15.69
CA TRP A 56 6.31 -4.58 -16.46
C TRP A 56 7.24 -5.81 -16.46
N SER A 57 6.64 -7.00 -16.51
CA SER A 57 7.31 -8.28 -16.68
C SER A 57 6.50 -9.19 -17.58
N ASN A 58 7.14 -9.84 -18.55
CA ASN A 58 6.46 -10.83 -19.40
C ASN A 58 6.09 -12.13 -18.68
N LYS A 59 6.52 -12.30 -17.42
CA LYS A 59 6.31 -13.50 -16.58
C LYS A 59 6.83 -14.82 -17.19
N GLU A 60 7.74 -14.77 -18.16
CA GLU A 60 8.39 -15.96 -18.74
C GLU A 60 9.71 -16.31 -18.02
N GLN A 61 10.32 -17.43 -18.39
CA GLN A 61 11.66 -17.81 -17.92
C GLN A 61 12.65 -17.92 -19.09
N PRO A 62 13.73 -17.10 -19.12
CA PRO A 62 14.03 -16.01 -18.19
C PRO A 62 13.08 -14.81 -18.39
N PRO A 63 12.77 -14.04 -17.33
CA PRO A 63 11.83 -12.93 -17.43
C PRO A 63 12.43 -11.76 -18.19
N LEU A 64 11.63 -11.15 -19.07
CA LEU A 64 11.89 -9.84 -19.66
C LEU A 64 11.25 -8.78 -18.77
N LEU A 65 12.05 -7.83 -18.29
CA LEU A 65 11.61 -6.76 -17.40
C LEU A 65 11.79 -5.41 -18.10
N GLU A 66 10.75 -4.59 -18.10
CA GLU A 66 10.76 -3.28 -18.76
C GLU A 66 10.18 -2.19 -17.84
N ARG A 67 10.69 -0.96 -18.00
CA ARG A 67 10.17 0.24 -17.33
C ARG A 67 9.31 1.02 -18.33
N LEU A 68 8.01 0.76 -18.29
CA LEU A 68 7.02 1.35 -19.20
C LEU A 68 6.31 2.57 -18.61
N HIS A 69 6.32 2.75 -17.29
CA HIS A 69 5.69 3.91 -16.65
C HIS A 69 6.74 4.92 -16.21
N TRP A 70 6.55 6.16 -16.65
CA TRP A 70 7.35 7.33 -16.33
C TRP A 70 6.42 8.42 -15.81
N PHE A 71 6.86 9.15 -14.78
CA PHE A 71 6.03 10.11 -14.08
C PHE A 71 6.74 11.46 -14.11
N PHE A 72 6.03 12.50 -14.54
CA PHE A 72 6.60 13.83 -14.70
C PHE A 72 5.74 14.86 -13.96
N THR A 73 6.38 15.93 -13.49
CA THR A 73 5.74 17.05 -12.78
C THR A 73 6.27 18.38 -13.29
N PHE A 74 5.43 19.41 -13.22
CA PHE A 74 5.82 20.79 -13.51
C PHE A 74 6.51 21.42 -12.29
N ALA A 75 7.33 22.45 -12.51
CA ALA A 75 8.03 23.15 -11.43
C ALA A 75 7.06 23.78 -10.41
N GLU A 76 5.92 24.28 -10.87
CA GLU A 76 4.85 24.82 -10.04
C GLU A 76 4.25 23.74 -9.14
N TRP A 77 4.09 22.52 -9.65
CA TRP A 77 3.60 21.38 -8.86
C TRP A 77 4.57 21.06 -7.73
N THR A 78 5.87 20.93 -8.03
CA THR A 78 6.90 20.65 -7.03
C THR A 78 6.97 21.74 -5.96
N SER A 79 6.65 22.98 -6.31
CA SER A 79 6.57 24.10 -5.36
C SER A 79 5.37 23.96 -4.41
N CYS A 80 4.21 23.50 -4.90
CA CYS A 80 3.03 23.26 -4.07
C CYS A 80 3.09 21.95 -3.27
N PHE A 81 3.72 20.91 -3.83
CA PHE A 81 3.78 19.56 -3.30
C PHE A 81 5.23 19.05 -3.25
N PRO A 82 6.10 19.62 -2.40
CA PRO A 82 7.52 19.31 -2.37
C PRO A 82 7.82 17.84 -2.02
N ASP A 83 6.92 17.20 -1.28
CA ASP A 83 7.05 15.79 -0.89
C ASP A 83 6.31 14.85 -1.86
N THR A 84 6.26 15.21 -3.14
CA THR A 84 5.69 14.32 -4.16
C THR A 84 6.60 13.12 -4.39
N SER A 85 6.06 11.91 -4.28
CA SER A 85 6.81 10.67 -4.50
C SER A 85 5.98 9.63 -5.24
N VAL A 86 6.67 8.74 -5.96
CA VAL A 86 6.04 7.60 -6.64
C VAL A 86 6.60 6.30 -6.05
N LYS A 87 5.73 5.41 -5.62
CA LYS A 87 6.10 4.11 -5.05
C LYS A 87 5.45 2.97 -5.81
N THR A 88 6.19 1.91 -6.10
CA THR A 88 5.60 0.68 -6.64
C THR A 88 4.83 -0.07 -5.55
N LEU A 89 3.67 -0.60 -5.90
CA LEU A 89 2.89 -1.50 -5.07
C LEU A 89 3.17 -2.95 -5.45
N SER A 90 3.20 -3.84 -4.46
CA SER A 90 3.33 -5.28 -4.70
C SER A 90 1.99 -5.86 -5.14
N MET A 91 1.90 -6.26 -6.41
CA MET A 91 0.83 -7.12 -6.91
C MET A 91 1.43 -8.33 -7.61
N GLU A 92 0.97 -9.53 -7.24
CA GLU A 92 1.54 -10.80 -7.69
C GLU A 92 0.87 -11.31 -8.98
N THR A 93 -0.34 -10.85 -9.28
CA THR A 93 -1.18 -11.41 -10.34
C THR A 93 -1.11 -10.67 -11.68
N SER A 94 -0.72 -9.39 -11.71
CA SER A 94 -0.56 -8.62 -12.96
C SER A 94 0.88 -8.69 -13.51
N ASP A 95 1.01 -8.62 -14.83
CA ASP A 95 2.26 -8.38 -15.56
C ASP A 95 2.73 -6.91 -15.45
N HIS A 96 1.85 -5.99 -15.05
CA HIS A 96 2.16 -4.62 -14.68
C HIS A 96 2.36 -4.43 -13.17
N THR A 97 3.29 -3.54 -12.81
CA THR A 97 3.46 -3.06 -11.43
C THR A 97 2.63 -1.79 -11.23
N HIS A 98 1.69 -1.83 -10.30
CA HIS A 98 0.92 -0.65 -9.90
C HIS A 98 1.82 0.37 -9.21
N CYS A 99 1.56 1.66 -9.43
CA CYS A 99 2.32 2.76 -8.83
C CYS A 99 1.38 3.67 -8.04
N LEU A 100 1.79 4.05 -6.84
CA LEU A 100 1.12 5.02 -5.99
C LEU A 100 1.88 6.34 -6.04
N ILE A 101 1.21 7.39 -6.51
CA ILE A 101 1.71 8.77 -6.45
C ILE A 101 1.16 9.39 -5.17
N THR A 102 2.05 9.87 -4.30
CA THR A 102 1.69 10.63 -3.09
C THR A 102 2.15 12.05 -3.28
N ALA A 103 1.24 13.02 -3.22
CA ALA A 103 1.56 14.44 -3.26
C ALA A 103 1.50 15.01 -1.84
N GLY A 104 2.65 15.12 -1.17
CA GLY A 104 2.73 15.75 0.14
C GLY A 104 2.77 17.27 0.00
N SER A 105 1.91 17.98 0.73
CA SER A 105 1.90 19.45 0.79
C SER A 105 2.23 19.91 2.21
N ASN A 106 2.83 21.09 2.33
CA ASN A 106 3.05 21.78 3.59
C ASN A 106 1.79 22.48 4.12
N ILE A 107 0.65 22.35 3.41
CA ILE A 107 -0.63 22.86 3.88
C ILE A 107 -0.94 22.11 5.18
N PRO A 108 -1.06 22.81 6.33
CA PRO A 108 -1.49 22.16 7.56
C PRO A 108 -2.76 21.41 7.23
N LYS A 109 -2.78 20.08 7.47
CA LYS A 109 -4.03 19.32 7.38
C LYS A 109 -5.04 20.09 8.21
N GLY A 110 -6.02 20.72 7.54
CA GLY A 110 -7.02 21.53 8.22
C GLY A 110 -7.58 20.74 9.39
N GLY A 111 -7.77 21.39 10.54
CA GLY A 111 -8.12 20.72 11.80
C GLY A 111 -9.15 19.61 11.58
N GLY A 112 -8.79 18.38 11.98
CA GLY A 112 -9.37 17.12 11.54
C GLY A 112 -10.81 17.22 11.05
N ILE A 113 -10.98 17.08 9.73
CA ILE A 113 -12.28 16.94 9.07
C ILE A 113 -13.05 15.91 9.87
N PHE A 114 -14.23 16.29 10.35
CA PHE A 114 -15.09 15.32 11.01
C PHE A 114 -15.54 14.31 9.95
N ARG A 115 -15.11 13.07 10.12
CA ARG A 115 -15.60 11.96 9.33
C ARG A 115 -16.66 11.26 10.15
N PHE A 116 -17.82 11.12 9.55
CA PHE A 116 -18.88 10.29 10.09
C PHE A 116 -18.68 8.90 9.51
N GLU A 117 -18.41 7.93 10.38
CA GLU A 117 -18.27 6.53 9.99
C GLU A 117 -19.65 5.88 9.95
N ASN A 118 -20.04 5.29 8.82
CA ASN A 118 -21.39 4.75 8.62
C ASN A 118 -21.78 3.69 9.68
N TYR A 119 -20.82 2.93 10.21
CA TYR A 119 -21.07 1.93 11.25
C TYR A 119 -21.60 2.53 12.56
N LEU A 120 -21.40 3.83 12.79
CA LEU A 120 -21.96 4.50 13.97
C LEU A 120 -23.48 4.43 13.99
N MET A 121 -24.13 4.33 12.84
CA MET A 121 -25.58 4.15 12.74
C MET A 121 -26.05 2.80 13.29
N GLU A 122 -25.18 1.81 13.36
CA GLU A 122 -25.47 0.47 13.88
C GLU A 122 -25.30 0.38 15.40
N HIS A 123 -24.77 1.42 16.06
CA HIS A 123 -24.57 1.41 17.50
C HIS A 123 -25.89 1.65 18.24
N GLU A 124 -26.15 0.89 19.31
CA GLU A 124 -27.43 0.89 20.05
C GLU A 124 -27.89 2.29 20.50
N HIS A 125 -26.94 3.13 20.94
CA HIS A 125 -27.19 4.49 21.43
C HIS A 125 -27.12 5.57 20.34
N PHE A 126 -26.95 5.21 19.06
CA PHE A 126 -26.80 6.18 17.99
C PHE A 126 -27.97 7.17 17.92
N LEU A 127 -29.20 6.65 17.85
CA LEU A 127 -30.40 7.48 17.69
C LEU A 127 -30.60 8.41 18.88
N SER A 128 -30.42 7.93 20.12
CA SER A 128 -30.58 8.75 21.32
C SER A 128 -29.53 9.86 21.38
N ILE A 129 -28.29 9.57 20.99
CA ILE A 129 -27.19 10.55 20.98
C ILE A 129 -27.40 11.58 19.88
N VAL A 130 -27.85 11.19 18.69
CA VAL A 130 -28.15 12.13 17.60
C VAL A 130 -29.33 13.03 17.96
N GLN A 131 -30.41 12.48 18.53
CA GLN A 131 -31.55 13.26 19.01
C GLN A 131 -31.14 14.27 20.08
N HIS A 132 -30.37 13.85 21.07
CA HIS A 132 -29.82 14.74 22.09
C HIS A 132 -28.93 15.83 21.47
N ALA A 133 -28.03 15.45 20.56
CA ALA A 133 -27.11 16.36 19.92
C ALA A 133 -27.81 17.38 18.99
N TRP A 134 -28.97 17.03 18.43
CA TRP A 134 -29.80 17.92 17.61
C TRP A 134 -30.43 19.07 18.41
N SER A 135 -30.62 18.86 19.72
CA SER A 135 -31.11 19.90 20.64
C SER A 135 -30.03 20.88 21.10
N LEU A 136 -28.77 20.64 20.71
CA LEU A 136 -27.60 21.44 21.13
C LEU A 136 -27.02 22.22 19.94
N PRO A 137 -26.40 23.39 20.17
CA PRO A 137 -25.87 24.26 19.11
C PRO A 137 -24.68 23.66 18.34
N ASN A 138 -24.13 22.50 18.77
CA ASN A 138 -22.95 21.91 18.15
C ASN A 138 -23.02 20.38 18.10
N LEU A 139 -23.86 19.87 17.19
CA LEU A 139 -24.01 18.45 16.86
C LEU A 139 -22.66 17.72 16.69
N ARG A 140 -21.74 18.35 15.94
CA ARG A 140 -20.40 17.80 15.66
C ARG A 140 -19.61 17.52 16.95
N ARG A 141 -19.65 18.43 17.92
CA ARG A 141 -18.91 18.26 19.19
C ARG A 141 -19.43 17.08 20.00
N VAL A 142 -20.75 16.91 20.06
CA VAL A 142 -21.39 15.83 20.81
C VAL A 142 -21.11 14.48 20.17
N ILE A 143 -21.24 14.38 18.83
CA ILE A 143 -20.93 13.13 18.11
C ILE A 143 -19.44 12.80 18.24
N LYS A 144 -18.53 13.78 18.14
CA LYS A 144 -17.08 13.55 18.36
C LYS A 144 -16.77 13.05 19.76
N ALA A 145 -17.38 13.64 20.79
CA ALA A 145 -17.20 13.22 22.16
C ALA A 145 -17.74 11.82 22.40
N TRP A 146 -18.85 11.45 21.77
CA TRP A 146 -19.34 10.07 21.81
C TRP A 146 -18.40 9.11 21.08
N GLN A 147 -18.00 9.42 19.84
CA GLN A 147 -17.06 8.63 19.05
C GLN A 147 -15.73 8.37 19.79
N SER A 148 -15.23 9.32 20.59
CA SER A 148 -13.97 9.11 21.34
C SER A 148 -14.07 8.06 22.45
N HIS A 149 -15.28 7.66 22.85
CA HIS A 149 -15.49 6.55 23.77
C HIS A 149 -15.61 5.20 23.05
N LEU A 150 -15.66 5.20 21.71
CA LEU A 150 -15.73 4.00 20.90
C LEU A 150 -14.35 3.62 20.41
N SER A 151 -14.03 2.32 20.43
CA SER A 151 -12.84 1.80 19.77
C SER A 151 -12.93 2.02 18.26
N SER A 152 -11.85 2.48 17.65
CA SER A 152 -11.83 2.69 16.19
C SER A 152 -12.04 1.36 15.46
N LEU A 153 -12.74 1.41 14.33
CA LEU A 153 -13.05 0.23 13.51
C LEU A 153 -11.77 -0.54 13.14
N ASP A 154 -10.73 0.17 12.71
CA ASP A 154 -9.45 -0.43 12.34
C ASP A 154 -8.76 -1.13 13.53
N VAL A 155 -8.80 -0.52 14.72
CA VAL A 155 -8.24 -1.13 15.94
C VAL A 155 -9.04 -2.36 16.37
N ASN A 156 -10.38 -2.32 16.24
CA ASN A 156 -11.22 -3.49 16.50
C ASN A 156 -10.91 -4.64 15.54
N ILE A 157 -10.75 -4.36 14.24
CA ILE A 157 -10.38 -5.37 13.24
C ILE A 157 -9.01 -5.96 13.57
N ALA A 158 -8.03 -5.12 13.89
CA ALA A 158 -6.68 -5.57 14.25
C ALA A 158 -6.70 -6.47 15.51
N ASN A 159 -7.42 -6.07 16.55
CA ASN A 159 -7.53 -6.82 17.80
C ASN A 159 -8.22 -8.18 17.59
N VAL A 160 -9.32 -8.21 16.82
CA VAL A 160 -10.03 -9.47 16.53
C VAL A 160 -9.14 -10.42 15.73
N LYS A 161 -8.44 -9.92 14.69
CA LYS A 161 -7.48 -10.72 13.91
C LYS A 161 -6.35 -11.26 14.80
N LEU A 162 -5.82 -10.44 15.71
CA LEU A 162 -4.76 -10.85 16.62
C LEU A 162 -5.19 -12.03 17.51
N ILE A 163 -6.40 -11.97 18.08
CA ILE A 163 -6.92 -13.05 18.93
C ILE A 163 -7.20 -14.31 18.12
N ILE A 164 -7.73 -14.20 16.90
CA ILE A 164 -7.92 -15.36 16.01
C ILE A 164 -6.56 -16.01 15.69
N ILE A 165 -5.53 -15.22 15.38
CA ILE A 165 -4.18 -15.73 15.13
C ILE A 165 -3.63 -16.44 16.37
N PHE A 166 -3.83 -15.86 17.56
CA PHE A 166 -3.41 -16.47 18.81
C PHE A 166 -4.13 -17.81 19.06
N LEU A 167 -5.43 -17.91 18.82
CA LEU A 167 -6.17 -19.16 18.95
C LEU A 167 -5.72 -20.21 17.92
N SER A 168 -5.44 -19.80 16.68
CA SER A 168 -4.86 -20.68 15.66
C SER A 168 -3.48 -21.20 16.08
N LEU A 169 -2.65 -20.35 16.70
CA LEU A 169 -1.35 -20.78 17.22
C LEU A 169 -1.50 -21.77 18.37
N LEU A 170 -2.43 -21.55 19.30
CA LEU A 170 -2.70 -22.49 20.39
C LEU A 170 -3.13 -23.87 19.87
N GLU A 171 -3.95 -23.89 18.80
CA GLU A 171 -4.40 -25.10 18.12
C GLU A 171 -3.22 -25.94 17.55
N GLU A 172 -2.10 -25.31 17.20
CA GLU A 172 -0.89 -26.03 16.75
C GLU A 172 -0.19 -26.81 17.89
N PHE A 173 -0.36 -26.36 19.15
CA PHE A 173 0.28 -26.99 20.31
C PHE A 173 -0.65 -27.92 21.08
N ARG A 174 -1.96 -27.69 21.04
CA ARG A 174 -2.98 -28.54 21.68
C ARG A 174 -4.35 -28.32 21.05
N ASP A 175 -5.25 -29.28 21.28
CA ASP A 175 -6.66 -29.09 20.95
C ASP A 175 -7.25 -27.90 21.72
N LEU A 176 -8.09 -27.12 21.02
CA LEU A 176 -8.87 -26.06 21.62
C LEU A 176 -10.00 -26.66 22.46
N THR A 177 -10.24 -26.04 23.61
CA THR A 177 -11.42 -26.33 24.44
C THR A 177 -12.70 -25.91 23.72
N LEU A 178 -13.85 -26.42 24.15
CA LEU A 178 -15.14 -26.07 23.56
C LEU A 178 -15.42 -24.56 23.66
N GLU A 179 -15.04 -23.95 24.77
CA GLU A 179 -15.17 -22.52 25.02
C GLU A 179 -14.30 -21.70 24.05
N GLU A 180 -13.06 -22.14 23.80
CA GLU A 180 -12.15 -21.50 22.84
C GLU A 180 -12.66 -21.64 21.40
N TRP A 181 -13.23 -22.79 21.06
CA TRP A 181 -13.87 -23.02 19.76
C TRP A 181 -15.07 -22.09 19.55
N ASN A 182 -15.94 -21.97 20.54
CA ASN A 182 -17.09 -21.05 20.51
C ASN A 182 -16.63 -19.59 20.42
N CYS A 183 -15.60 -19.21 21.19
CA CYS A 183 -15.00 -17.88 21.13
C CYS A 183 -14.44 -17.58 19.74
N ARG A 184 -13.70 -18.52 19.14
CA ARG A 184 -13.17 -18.39 17.78
C ARG A 184 -14.29 -18.13 16.77
N LYS A 185 -15.38 -18.91 16.83
CA LYS A 185 -16.54 -18.71 15.94
C LYS A 185 -17.17 -17.33 16.09
N LEU A 186 -17.39 -16.88 17.32
CA LEU A 186 -17.91 -15.53 17.59
C LEU A 186 -16.98 -14.43 17.07
N LEU A 187 -15.66 -14.63 17.18
CA LEU A 187 -14.67 -13.68 16.66
C LEU A 187 -14.62 -13.67 15.12
N GLU A 188 -14.77 -14.82 14.46
CA GLU A 188 -14.88 -14.92 13.00
C GLU A 188 -16.12 -14.18 12.49
N ASP A 189 -17.28 -14.41 13.10
CA ASP A 189 -18.52 -13.72 12.76
C ASP A 189 -18.40 -12.20 12.99
N LYS A 190 -17.81 -11.81 14.13
CA LYS A 190 -17.52 -10.40 14.42
C LYS A 190 -16.56 -9.78 13.41
N LEU A 191 -15.52 -10.50 12.98
CA LEU A 191 -14.58 -10.01 11.98
C LEU A 191 -15.29 -9.78 10.64
N LEU A 192 -16.15 -10.70 10.22
CA LEU A 192 -16.95 -10.54 8.99
C LEU A 192 -17.86 -9.32 9.06
N LEU A 193 -18.51 -9.07 10.21
CA LEU A 193 -19.32 -7.88 10.43
C LEU A 193 -18.48 -6.59 10.33
N LEU A 194 -17.33 -6.52 11.00
CA LEU A 194 -16.46 -5.35 10.99
C LEU A 194 -15.89 -5.09 9.57
N LEU A 195 -15.54 -6.13 8.83
CA LEU A 195 -15.08 -6.00 7.43
C LEU A 195 -16.20 -5.54 6.50
N LYS A 196 -17.45 -5.95 6.75
CA LYS A 196 -18.62 -5.43 6.03
C LYS A 196 -18.80 -3.93 6.32
N GLN A 197 -18.69 -3.52 7.58
CA GLN A 197 -18.74 -2.11 7.99
C GLN A 197 -17.61 -1.29 7.31
N GLN A 198 -16.40 -1.85 7.21
CA GLN A 198 -15.28 -1.23 6.50
C GLN A 198 -15.53 -1.08 4.99
N ARG A 199 -16.28 -2.00 4.37
CA ARG A 199 -16.64 -1.96 2.94
C ARG A 199 -17.80 -0.97 2.64
N ILE A 200 -18.64 -0.65 3.62
CA ILE A 200 -19.75 0.33 3.49
C ILE A 200 -19.22 1.79 3.52
N TYR A 201 -17.89 1.96 3.59
CA TYR A 201 -17.18 3.21 3.34
C TYR A 201 -17.06 3.50 1.83
#